data_AF-A0A699UWU6-F1
#
_entry.id   AF-A0A699UWU6-F1
#
_cell.length_a   1.000
_cell.length_b   1.000
_cell.length_c   1.000
_cell.angle_alpha   90.00
_cell.angle_beta   90.00
_cell.angle_gamma   90.00
#
_symmetry.space_group_name_H-M   'P 1'
#
loop_
_entity.id
_entity.type
_entity.pdbx_description
1 polymer ?
#
loop_
_entity_poly.entity_id
_entity_poly.type
_entity_poly.pdbx_seq_one_letter_code
_entity_poly.pdbx_strand_id
1 'polypeptide(L)'
;EPLELGLKELSSHLEYAFLEKSNKLPVIIAKDLKDVEKEALIKVLKSNKRAVAWKISDIKGIDLRFCSHKILMKEDYKPAV
;
A
#
# COMPACT_ATOMS: atom_id res chain seq x y z
N GLU A 1 21.91 -1.42 3.75
CA GLU A 1 21.54 -0.40 2.74
C GLU A 1 20.12 0.06 2.99
N PRO A 2 19.77 1.34 2.78
CA PRO A 2 18.38 1.76 2.89
C PRO A 2 17.64 1.17 1.69
N LEU A 3 16.59 0.37 1.93
CA LEU A 3 15.71 -0.08 0.85
C LEU A 3 15.21 1.16 0.12
N GLU A 4 15.71 1.40 -1.09
CA GLU A 4 15.07 2.31 -2.02
C GLU A 4 13.62 1.83 -2.14
N LEU A 5 12.70 2.62 -1.60
CA LEU A 5 11.27 2.34 -1.69
C LEU A 5 10.94 2.32 -3.18
N GLY A 6 10.81 1.12 -3.76
CA GLY A 6 10.35 0.88 -5.12
C GLY A 6 8.87 1.27 -5.24
N LEU A 7 8.60 2.57 -5.14
CA LEU A 7 7.28 3.13 -5.40
C LEU A 7 6.94 2.84 -6.87
N LYS A 8 5.72 2.36 -7.09
CA LYS A 8 5.23 2.07 -8.43
C LYS A 8 4.94 3.38 -9.14
N GLU A 9 5.03 3.39 -10.47
CA GLU A 9 4.44 4.49 -11.24
C GLU A 9 2.92 4.56 -10.96
N LEU A 10 2.43 5.77 -10.75
CA LEU A 10 1.03 6.06 -10.52
C LEU A 10 0.42 6.69 -11.77
N SER A 11 -0.89 6.51 -11.93
CA SER A 11 -1.65 7.28 -12.92
C SER A 11 -1.61 8.78 -12.60
N SER A 12 -1.78 9.63 -13.61
CA SER A 12 -1.61 11.08 -13.52
C SER A 12 -2.51 11.80 -12.50
N HIS A 13 -3.64 11.19 -12.15
CA HIS A 13 -4.61 11.68 -11.17
C HIS A 13 -4.30 11.26 -9.72
N LEU A 14 -3.23 10.50 -9.50
CA LEU A 14 -2.81 10.01 -8.20
C LEU A 14 -1.41 10.52 -7.84
N GLU A 15 -1.17 10.64 -6.55
CA GLU A 15 0.15 11.00 -6.02
C GLU A 15 0.43 10.31 -4.68
N TYR A 16 1.70 10.27 -4.31
CA TYR A 16 2.13 9.76 -3.02
C TYR A 16 2.12 10.85 -1.95
N ALA A 17 1.57 10.52 -0.79
CA ALA A 17 1.76 11.26 0.45
C ALA A 17 2.40 10.36 1.51
N PHE A 18 3.12 10.96 2.46
CA PHE A 18 3.85 10.22 3.48
C PHE A 18 3.33 10.53 4.88
N LEU A 19 3.04 9.48 5.65
CA LEU A 19 2.55 9.60 7.02
C LEU A 19 3.67 9.81 8.05
N GLU A 20 4.93 9.66 7.65
CA GLU A 20 6.12 9.86 8.48
C GLU A 20 7.14 10.81 7.84
N LYS A 21 7.92 11.49 8.69
CA LYS A 21 8.96 12.44 8.25
C LYS A 21 10.14 11.77 7.52
N SER A 22 10.28 10.45 7.61
CA SER A 22 11.38 9.69 6.99
C SER A 22 11.01 9.08 5.63
N ASN A 23 9.99 9.63 4.94
CA ASN A 23 9.41 9.07 3.71
C ASN A 23 8.96 7.60 3.85
N LYS A 24 8.66 7.16 5.07
CA LYS A 24 8.08 5.85 5.35
C LYS A 24 6.56 5.92 5.32
N LEU A 25 5.94 4.76 5.11
CA LEU A 25 4.48 4.61 5.01
C LEU A 25 3.87 5.50 3.92
N PRO A 26 4.22 5.24 2.64
CA PRO A 26 3.56 5.91 1.53
C PRO A 26 2.07 5.53 1.50
N VAL A 27 1.22 6.53 1.28
CA VAL A 27 -0.19 6.37 0.95
C VAL A 27 -0.44 7.02 -0.41
N ILE A 28 -1.35 6.44 -1.19
CA ILE A 28 -1.74 6.97 -2.49
C ILE A 28 -3.02 7.80 -2.28
N ILE A 29 -3.01 9.03 -2.76
CA ILE A 29 -4.15 9.95 -2.68
C ILE A 29 -4.44 10.55 -4.06
N ALA A 30 -5.62 11.15 -4.21
CA ALA A 30 -5.96 11.90 -5.42
C ALA A 30 -5.15 13.20 -5.48
N LYS A 31 -4.58 13.47 -6.65
CA LYS A 31 -3.77 14.66 -6.92
C LYS A 31 -4.63 15.94 -7.02
N ASP A 32 -5.91 15.78 -7.37
CA ASP A 32 -6.84 16.89 -7.58
C ASP A 32 -7.44 17.45 -6.28
N LEU A 33 -6.99 16.96 -5.12
CA LEU A 33 -7.39 17.50 -3.82
C LEU A 33 -6.80 18.90 -3.62
N LYS A 34 -7.59 19.81 -3.03
CA LYS A 34 -7.06 21.11 -2.61
C LYS A 34 -6.05 20.92 -1.48
N ASP A 35 -5.07 21.81 -1.37
CA ASP A 35 -4.02 21.72 -0.34
C ASP A 35 -4.60 21.57 1.08
N VAL A 36 -5.66 22.32 1.40
CA VAL A 36 -6.35 22.24 2.70
C VAL A 36 -6.98 20.87 2.94
N GLU A 37 -7.58 20.28 1.91
CA GLU A 37 -8.20 18.94 1.99
C GLU A 37 -7.12 17.87 2.15
N LYS A 38 -6.01 18.00 1.42
CA LYS A 38 -4.83 17.12 1.50
C LYS A 38 -4.21 17.14 2.89
N GLU A 39 -4.02 18.33 3.47
CA GLU A 39 -3.51 18.47 4.84
C GLU A 39 -4.44 17.84 5.88
N ALA A 40 -5.75 18.10 5.77
CA ALA A 40 -6.75 17.52 6.66
C ALA A 40 -6.77 15.99 6.56
N LEU A 41 -6.74 15.45 5.34
CA LEU A 41 -6.67 14.01 5.08
C LEU A 41 -5.42 13.39 5.68
N ILE A 42 -4.23 13.96 5.41
CA ILE A 42 -2.96 13.47 5.95
C ILE A 42 -2.97 13.51 7.49
N LYS A 43 -3.57 14.52 8.11
CA LYS A 43 -3.70 14.61 9.57
C LYS A 43 -4.55 13.46 10.12
N VAL A 44 -5.71 13.20 9.53
CA VAL A 44 -6.58 12.07 9.93
C VAL A 44 -5.87 10.73 9.74
N LEU A 45 -5.19 10.53 8.60
CA LEU A 45 -4.42 9.32 8.33
C LEU A 45 -3.25 9.14 9.32
N LYS A 46 -2.58 10.23 9.72
CA LYS A 46 -1.52 10.20 10.74
C LYS A 46 -2.05 9.81 12.12
N SER A 47 -3.25 10.27 12.49
CA SER A 47 -3.90 9.86 13.75
C SER A 47 -4.38 8.41 13.71
N ASN A 48 -4.73 7.90 12.53
CA ASN A 48 -5.26 6.55 12.32
C ASN A 48 -4.26 5.61 11.64
N LYS A 49 -2.94 5.85 11.77
CA LYS A 49 -1.89 5.01 11.17
C LYS A 49 -2.09 3.54 11.46
N ARG A 50 -2.51 3.24 12.69
CA ARG A 50 -2.79 1.89 13.15
C ARG A 50 -3.88 1.19 12.38
N ALA A 51 -4.79 1.86 11.69
CA ALA A 51 -5.84 1.23 10.87
C ALA A 51 -5.41 1.11 9.40
N VAL A 52 -4.55 2.01 8.92
CA VAL A 52 -4.17 2.13 7.51
C VAL A 52 -2.88 1.36 7.19
N ALA A 53 -1.96 1.28 8.15
CA ALA A 53 -0.67 0.60 8.00
C ALA A 53 -0.71 -0.88 8.41
N TRP A 54 -1.89 -1.53 8.35
CA TRP A 54 -2.00 -2.97 8.64
C TRP A 54 -1.18 -3.73 7.61
N LYS A 55 -0.16 -4.43 8.11
CA LYS A 55 0.45 -5.52 7.37
C LYS A 55 -0.45 -6.73 7.48
N ILE A 56 -0.37 -7.63 6.51
CA ILE A 56 -1.08 -8.91 6.57
C ILE A 56 -0.75 -9.68 7.88
N SER A 57 0.47 -9.51 8.41
CA SER A 57 0.89 -10.06 9.70
C SER A 57 0.13 -9.50 10.91
N ASP A 58 -0.50 -8.33 10.80
CA ASP A 58 -1.25 -7.69 11.88
C ASP A 58 -2.68 -8.25 11.98
N ILE A 59 -3.14 -9.00 10.98
CA ILE A 59 -4.47 -9.63 10.96
C ILE A 59 -4.42 -10.96 11.72
N LYS A 60 -4.95 -10.97 12.94
CA LYS A 60 -5.05 -12.20 13.76
C LYS A 60 -5.83 -13.28 13.00
N GLY A 61 -5.24 -14.48 12.91
CA GLY A 61 -5.84 -15.63 12.23
C GLY A 61 -5.44 -15.77 10.76
N ILE A 62 -4.80 -14.75 10.15
CA ILE A 62 -4.19 -14.89 8.84
C ILE A 62 -2.72 -15.25 9.03
N ASP A 63 -2.40 -16.52 8.78
CA ASP A 63 -1.02 -16.98 8.73
C ASP A 63 -0.47 -16.83 7.30
N LEU A 64 0.58 -16.02 7.17
CA LEU A 64 1.27 -15.77 5.89
C LEU A 64 1.71 -17.04 5.16
N ARG A 65 1.94 -18.15 5.89
CA ARG A 65 2.28 -19.46 5.31
C ARG A 65 1.11 -20.04 4.51
N PHE A 66 -0.12 -19.78 4.95
CA PHE A 66 -1.35 -20.24 4.31
C PHE A 66 -1.91 -19.24 3.28
N CYS A 67 -1.52 -17.96 3.35
CA CYS A 67 -1.78 -16.97 2.29
C CYS A 67 -0.88 -17.10 1.06
N SER A 68 -0.22 -18.25 0.90
CA SER A 68 0.28 -18.68 -0.41
C SER A 68 -0.93 -19.04 -1.25
N HIS A 69 -1.40 -18.12 -2.11
CA HIS A 69 -2.38 -18.46 -3.13
C HIS A 69 -1.73 -19.48 -4.09
N LYS A 70 -1.77 -20.77 -3.73
CA LYS A 70 -1.50 -21.86 -4.66
C LYS A 70 -2.68 -21.91 -5.62
N ILE A 71 -2.58 -21.17 -6.72
CA ILE A 71 -3.44 -21.41 -7.88
C ILE A 71 -3.04 -22.80 -8.38
N LEU A 72 -3.90 -23.79 -8.12
CA LEU A 72 -3.75 -25.13 -8.67
C LEU A 72 -3.95 -25.04 -10.19
N MET A 73 -2.86 -25.00 -10.94
CA MET A 73 -2.89 -25.20 -12.38
C MET A 73 -2.89 -26.70 -12.68
N LYS A 74 -3.68 -27.13 -13.68
CA LYS A 74 -3.54 -28.48 -14.24
C LYS A 74 -2.13 -28.64 -14.81
N GLU A 75 -1.56 -29.85 -14.73
CA GLU A 75 -0.18 -30.14 -15.17
C GLU A 75 0.14 -29.66 -16.60
N ASP A 76 -0.87 -29.57 -17.47
CA ASP A 76 -0.71 -29.17 -18.87
C ASP A 76 -1.03 -27.68 -19.15
N TYR A 77 -1.31 -26.87 -18.12
CA TYR A 77 -1.66 -25.48 -18.33
C TYR A 77 -0.42 -24.65 -18.68
N LYS A 78 -0.43 -24.05 -19.88
CA LYS A 78 0.58 -23.07 -20.30
C LYS A 78 0.04 -21.65 -20.07
N PRO A 79 0.69 -20.83 -19.24
CA PRO A 79 0.31 -19.42 -19.13
C PRO A 79 0.58 -18.72 -20.47
N ALA A 80 -0.44 -18.08 -21.02
CA ALA A 80 -0.28 -17.14 -22.11
C ALA A 80 0.02 -15.75 -21.52
N VAL A 81 1.00 -15.06 -22.11
CA VAL A 81 1.35 -13.64 -21.83
C VAL A 81 0.55 -12.76 -22.77
#